data_AF-I1QXA3-F1
#
_entry.id   AF-I1QXA3-F1
#
_cell.length_a   1.000
_cell.length_b   1.000
_cell.length_c   1.000
_cell.angle_alpha   90.00
_cell.angle_beta   90.00
_cell.angle_gamma   90.00
#
_symmetry.space_group_name_H-M   'P 1'
#
loop_
_entity.id
_entity.type
_entity.pdbx_description
1 polymer ?
#
loop_
_entity_poly.entity_id
_entity_poly.type
_entity_poly.pdbx_seq_one_letter_code
_entity_poly.pdbx_strand_id
1 'polypeptide(L)' 'MDHVKDAKPLLKKMEKNRIGLKRSAFYMAYALYYEKHKRFEDAENMYRLGTQK' A
#
# COMPACT_ATOMS: atom_id res chain seq x y z
N MET A 1 -12.02 10.68 4.06
CA MET A 1 -10.67 10.08 4.08
C MET A 1 -9.65 11.09 3.54
N ASP A 2 -9.56 12.28 4.17
CA ASP A 2 -8.93 13.47 3.55
C ASP A 2 -7.92 14.17 4.49
N HIS A 3 -7.19 13.41 5.32
CA HIS A 3 -6.26 13.99 6.32
C HIS A 3 -4.81 13.56 6.17
N VAL A 4 -4.48 12.85 5.08
CA VAL A 4 -3.09 12.45 4.84
C VAL A 4 -2.71 12.86 3.42
N LYS A 5 -2.04 14.02 3.30
CA LYS A 5 -1.48 14.52 2.04
C LYS A 5 -0.52 13.52 1.38
N ASP A 6 0.09 12.64 2.18
CA ASP A 6 0.95 11.55 1.74
C ASP A 6 0.54 10.23 2.40
N ALA A 7 -0.09 9.32 1.65
CA ALA A 7 -0.39 7.98 2.16
C ALA A 7 0.88 7.16 2.52
N LYS A 8 2.04 7.55 1.97
CA LYS A 8 3.34 6.89 2.14
C LYS A 8 3.80 6.73 3.60
N PRO A 9 3.88 7.79 4.43
CA PRO A 9 4.22 7.66 5.85
C PRO A 9 3.24 6.78 6.63
N LEU A 10 1.95 6.81 6.30
CA LEU A 10 0.94 5.97 6.95
C LEU A 10 1.16 4.49 6.61
N LEU A 11 1.28 4.18 5.32
CA LEU A 11 1.52 2.83 4.82
C LEU A 11 2.84 2.26 5.37
N LYS A 12 3.91 3.06 5.39
CA LYS A 12 5.22 2.68 5.93
C LYS A 12 5.19 2.45 7.45
N LYS A 13 4.39 3.24 8.18
CA LYS A 13 4.17 3.05 9.63
C LYS A 13 3.41 1.75 9.91
N MET A 14 2.42 1.43 9.08
CA MET A 14 1.66 0.17 9.18
C MET A 14 2.54 -1.05 8.84
N GLU A 15 3.39 -0.96 7.82
CA GLU A 15 4.39 -1.99 7.49
C GLU A 15 5.38 -2.22 8.65
N LYS A 16 5.97 -1.15 9.18
CA LYS A 16 6.95 -1.21 10.29
C LYS A 16 6.36 -1.79 11.57
N ASN A 17 5.10 -1.47 11.86
CA ASN A 17 4.39 -1.99 13.03
C ASN A 17 3.70 -3.34 12.78
N ARG A 18 3.81 -3.90 11.56
CA ARG A 18 3.09 -5.10 11.11
C ARG A 18 1.57 -5.04 11.30
N ILE A 19 1.01 -3.83 11.31
CA ILE A 19 -0.42 -3.58 11.51
C ILE A 19 -1.11 -3.74 10.17
N GLY A 20 -1.95 -4.77 10.01
CA GLY A 20 -2.77 -4.97 8.81
C GLY A 20 -2.11 -5.77 7.68
N LEU A 21 -0.92 -6.35 7.89
CA LEU A 21 -0.23 -7.21 6.91
C LEU A 21 -1.00 -8.49 6.51
N LYS A 22 -2.04 -8.87 7.25
CA LYS A 22 -2.96 -9.99 6.92
C LYS A 22 -4.20 -9.55 6.14
N ARG A 23 -4.39 -8.25 5.90
CA ARG A 23 -5.55 -7.73 5.18
C ARG A 23 -5.11 -7.31 3.79
N SER A 24 -5.68 -7.93 2.77
CA SER A 24 -5.45 -7.58 1.35
C SER A 24 -5.72 -6.10 1.07
N ALA A 25 -6.60 -5.45 1.85
CA ALA A 25 -6.84 -4.02 1.81
C ALA A 25 -5.59 -3.14 2.04
N PHE A 26 -4.61 -3.62 2.82
CA PHE A 26 -3.35 -2.90 3.03
C PHE A 26 -2.52 -2.84 1.73
N TYR A 27 -2.37 -3.97 1.06
CA TYR A 27 -1.64 -4.06 -0.20
C TYR A 27 -2.35 -3.31 -1.33
N MET A 28 -3.69 -3.37 -1.39
CA MET A 28 -4.47 -2.58 -2.34
C MET A 28 -4.30 -1.07 -2.13
N ALA A 29 -4.33 -0.58 -0.89
CA ALA A 29 -4.09 0.84 -0.60
C ALA A 29 -2.67 1.29 -1.00
N TYR A 30 -1.68 0.40 -0.86
CA TYR A 30 -0.30 0.65 -1.28
C TYR A 30 -0.16 0.71 -2.81
N ALA A 31 -0.82 -0.20 -3.52
CA ALA A 31 -0.83 -0.22 -4.97
C ALA A 31 -1.54 1.01 -5.56
N LEU A 32 -2.69 1.39 -5.02
CA LEU A 32 -3.43 2.60 -5.43
C LEU A 32 -2.61 3.88 -5.23
N TYR A 33 -1.79 3.95 -4.17
CA TYR A 33 -0.85 5.05 -3.97
C TYR A 33 0.17 5.14 -5.12
N TYR A 34 0.77 4.01 -5.50
CA TYR A 34 1.73 3.98 -6.60
C TYR A 34 1.11 4.29 -7.96
N GLU A 35 -0.12 3.84 -8.21
CA GLU A 35 -0.91 4.17 -9.40
C GLU A 35 -1.13 5.69 -9.52
N LYS A 36 -1.49 6.36 -8.42
CA LYS A 36 -1.65 7.83 -8.37
C LYS A 36 -0.34 8.58 -8.66
N HIS A 37 0.81 7.95 -8.40
CA HIS A 37 2.14 8.47 -8.70
C HIS A 37 2.71 7.99 -10.04
N LYS A 38 1.89 7.36 -10.91
CA LYS A 38 2.28 6.77 -12.21
C LYS A 38 3.39 5.71 -12.11
N ARG A 39 3.51 5.04 -10.96
CA ARG A 39 4.48 3.97 -10.70
C ARG A 39 3.81 2.61 -10.82
N PHE A 40 3.46 2.24 -12.04
CA PHE A 40 2.67 1.04 -12.30
C PHE A 40 3.40 -0.27 -11.95
N GLU A 41 4.72 -0.33 -12.17
CA GLU A 41 5.55 -1.50 -11.81
C GLU A 41 5.56 -1.77 -10.29
N ASP A 42 5.70 -0.71 -9.48
CA ASP A 42 5.65 -0.85 -8.02
C ASP A 42 4.26 -1.22 -7.52
N ALA A 43 3.20 -0.73 -8.20
CA ALA A 43 1.82 -1.08 -7.90
C ALA A 43 1.55 -2.58 -8.16
N GLU A 44 2.01 -3.10 -9.30
CA GLU A 44 1.84 -4.50 -9.67
C GLU A 44 2.56 -5.43 -8.68
N ASN A 45 3.79 -5.07 -8.29
CA ASN A 45 4.53 -5.83 -7.28
C ASN A 45 3.78 -5.86 -5.94
N MET A 46 3.14 -4.76 -5.54
CA MET A 46 2.33 -4.69 -4.32
C MET A 46 1.05 -5.52 -4.41
N TYR A 47 0.39 -5.55 -5.56
CA TYR A 47 -0.75 -6.46 -5.78
C TYR A 47 -0.31 -7.92 -5.65
N ARG A 48 0.80 -8.30 -6.29
CA ARG A 48 1.33 -9.67 -6.25
C ARG A 48 1.71 -10.11 -4.83
N LEU A 49 2.32 -9.21 -4.06
CA LEU A 49 2.62 -9.43 -2.64
C LEU A 49 1.35 -9.60 -1.78
N GLY A 50 0.25 -8.93 -2.17
CA GLY A 50 -1.05 -9.03 -1.50
C GLY A 50 -1.85 -10.29 -1.85
N THR A 51 -1.65 -10.88 -3.03
CA THR A 51 -2.28 -12.15 -3.44
C THR A 51 -1.50 -13.38 -2.99
N GLN A 52 -0.19 -13.27 -2.75
CA GLN A 52 0.67 -14.40 -2.40
C GLN A 52 0.78 -14.66 -0.88
N LYS A 53 0.09 -13.88 -0.04
CA LYS A 53 0.15 -13.94 1.43
C LYS A 53 -1.11 -14.46 2.09
#